data_AF-A0A7V9Z1P2-F1
#
_entry.id   AF-A0A7V9Z1P2-F1
#
_cell.length_a   1.000
_cell.length_b   1.000
_cell.length_c   1.000
_cell.angle_alpha   90.00
_cell.angle_beta   90.00
_cell.angle_gamma   90.00
#
_symmetry.space_group_name_H-M   'P 1'
#
loop_
_entity.id
_entity.type
_entity.pdbx_description
1 polymer ?
#
loop_
_entity_poly.entity_id
_entity_poly.type
_entity_poly.pdbx_seq_one_letter_code
_entity_poly.pdbx_strand_id
1 'polypeptide(L)' 'MKLEQLGWNSFFIESFKQYDQEELTVGRVILEHKHLYRIMTEYGELLGDLAGRLRFNAVGREDFPAVAQ' A
#
# COMPACT_ATOMS: atom_id res chain seq x y z
N MET A 1 -15.07 5.16 -3.71
CA MET A 1 -15.15 3.68 -3.56
C MET A 1 -14.92 3.34 -2.10
N LYS A 2 -15.59 2.33 -1.53
CA LYS A 2 -15.34 1.91 -0.15
C LYS A 2 -14.15 0.94 -0.10
N LEU A 3 -13.25 1.09 0.87
CA LEU A 3 -12.09 0.21 1.05
C LEU A 3 -12.49 -1.27 1.20
N GLU A 4 -13.67 -1.54 1.76
CA GLU A 4 -14.24 -2.90 1.89
C GLU A 4 -14.40 -3.59 0.52
N GLN A 5 -14.74 -2.85 -0.53
CA GLN A 5 -14.85 -3.37 -1.90
C GLN A 5 -13.48 -3.72 -2.51
N LEU A 6 -12.42 -3.13 -1.94
CA LEU A 6 -11.03 -3.42 -2.27
C LEU A 6 -10.46 -4.52 -1.35
N GLY A 7 -11.29 -5.29 -0.66
CA GLY A 7 -10.85 -6.41 0.19
C GLY A 7 -10.32 -5.99 1.57
N TRP A 8 -10.54 -4.73 1.98
CA TRP A 8 -10.26 -4.29 3.34
C TRP A 8 -11.20 -5.00 4.32
N ASN A 9 -10.64 -5.94 5.09
CA ASN A 9 -11.39 -6.82 5.99
C ASN A 9 -10.75 -6.82 7.39
N SER A 10 -11.38 -7.51 8.34
CA SER A 10 -10.95 -7.55 9.75
C SER A 10 -9.49 -7.98 9.95
N PHE A 11 -8.97 -8.88 9.10
CA PHE A 11 -7.57 -9.32 9.16
C PHE A 11 -6.59 -8.18 8.87
N PHE A 12 -6.86 -7.38 7.84
CA PHE A 12 -6.04 -6.21 7.52
C PHE A 12 -6.24 -5.07 8.50
N ILE A 13 -7.47 -4.85 8.98
CA ILE A 13 -7.78 -3.85 10.01
C ILE A 13 -6.97 -4.12 11.27
N GLU A 14 -6.95 -5.38 11.73
CA GLU A 14 -6.22 -5.76 12.94
C GLU A 14 -4.70 -5.63 12.77
N SER A 15 -4.18 -5.95 11.58
CA SER A 15 -2.77 -5.73 11.23
C SER A 15 -2.41 -4.23 11.18
N PHE A 16 -3.34 -3.37 10.77
CA PHE A 16 -3.13 -1.94 10.63
C PHE A 16 -3.27 -1.18 11.95
N LYS A 17 -3.99 -1.70 12.95
CA LYS A 17 -4.15 -1.06 14.27
C LYS A 17 -2.85 -0.60 14.92
N GLN A 18 -1.74 -1.30 14.67
CA GLN A 18 -0.41 -0.92 15.21
C GLN A 18 0.17 0.35 14.55
N TYR A 19 -0.34 0.75 13.38
CA TYR A 19 0.06 1.92 12.60
C TYR A 19 -0.99 3.04 12.65
N ASP A 20 -2.07 2.88 13.41
CA ASP A 20 -3.17 3.85 13.57
C ASP A 20 -2.77 5.13 14.34
N GLN A 21 -1.47 5.37 14.52
CA GLN A 21 -0.91 6.38 15.44
C GLN A 21 -0.24 7.57 14.74
N GLU A 22 -0.11 7.58 13.42
CA GLU A 22 0.43 8.73 12.70
C GLU A 22 -0.42 8.96 11.45
N GLU A 23 -0.33 10.13 10.82
CA GLU A 23 -1.12 10.63 9.68
C GLU A 23 -1.04 9.74 8.41
N LEU A 24 -1.36 8.46 8.55
CA LEU A 24 -1.22 7.39 7.60
C LEU A 24 -2.61 7.05 7.06
N THR A 25 -2.71 7.01 5.75
CA THR A 25 -3.93 6.62 5.04
C THR A 25 -3.77 5.20 4.50
N VAL A 26 -4.79 4.37 4.70
CA VAL A 26 -4.84 3.03 4.11
C VAL A 26 -5.11 3.13 2.61
N GLY A 27 -4.36 2.36 1.83
CA GLY A 27 -4.55 2.26 0.39
C GLY A 27 -4.23 0.88 -0.15
N ARG A 28 -4.90 0.48 -1.24
CA ARG A 28 -4.61 -0.75 -1.98
C ARG A 28 -3.78 -0.43 -3.21
N VAL A 29 -2.61 -1.05 -3.33
CA VAL A 29 -1.83 -1.02 -4.57
C VAL A 29 -2.60 -1.75 -5.66
N ILE A 30 -2.92 -1.07 -6.75
CA ILE A 30 -3.68 -1.61 -7.90
C ILE A 30 -2.83 -1.77 -9.15
N LEU A 31 -1.71 -1.05 -9.25
CA LEU A 31 -0.81 -1.11 -10.40
C LEU A 31 0.60 -0.68 -9.98
N GLU A 32 1.59 -1.43 -10.43
CA GLU A 32 3.00 -1.07 -10.33
C GLU A 32 3.54 -0.73 -11.73
N HIS A 33 4.23 0.40 -11.87
CA HIS A 33 4.95 0.73 -13.09
C HIS A 33 6.24 1.51 -12.79
N LYS A 34 7.40 0.90 -13.07
CA LYS A 34 8.73 1.54 -12.95
C LYS A 34 8.97 2.23 -11.60
N HIS A 35 8.67 1.55 -10.49
CA HIS A 35 8.78 2.05 -9.10
C HIS A 35 7.77 3.14 -8.70
N LEU A 36 6.75 3.38 -9.51
CA LEU A 36 5.56 4.13 -9.14
C LEU A 36 4.41 3.15 -8.89
N TYR A 37 3.68 3.39 -7.82
CA TYR A 37 2.54 2.59 -7.42
C TYR A 37 1.28 3.44 -7.55
N ARG A 38 0.28 2.92 -8.23
CA ARG A 38 -1.08 3.44 -8.11
C ARG A 38 -1.72 2.81 -6.90
N ILE A 39 -2.16 3.65 -5.99
CA ILE A 39 -2.74 3.27 -4.72
C ILE A 39 -4.17 3.79 -4.70
N MET A 40 -5.14 2.90 -4.63
CA MET A 40 -6.54 3.29 -4.44
C MET A 40 -6.80 3.48 -2.95
N THR A 41 -7.18 4.68 -2.57
CA THR A 41 -7.53 5.08 -1.19
C THR A 41 -9.01 5.47 -1.12
N GLU A 42 -9.50 5.74 0.09
CA GLU A 42 -10.84 6.32 0.27
C GLU A 42 -11.00 7.70 -0.38
N TYR A 43 -9.91 8.45 -0.53
CA TYR A 43 -9.87 9.76 -1.20
C TYR A 43 -9.75 9.66 -2.72
N GLY A 44 -9.56 8.45 -3.27
CA GLY A 44 -9.38 8.19 -4.70
C GLY A 44 -8.03 7.57 -5.03
N GLU A 45 -7.67 7.58 -6.33
CA GLU A 45 -6.36 7.12 -6.80
C GLU A 45 -5.26 8.12 -6.42
N LEU A 46 -4.23 7.61 -5.75
CA LEU A 46 -2.99 8.31 -5.47
C LEU A 46 -1.83 7.63 -6.20
N LEU A 47 -0.82 8.43 -6.54
CA LEU A 47 0.48 7.95 -7.00
C LEU A 47 1.46 8.01 -5.84
N GLY A 48 1.98 6.85 -5.44
CA GLY A 48 3.02 6.74 -4.42
C GLY A 48 4.32 6.24 -5.02
N ASP A 49 5.44 6.79 -4.57
CA ASP A 49 6.76 6.20 -4.77
C ASP A 49 7.20 5.45 -3.51
N LEU A 50 8.14 4.53 -3.67
CA LEU A 50 8.76 3.85 -2.53
C LEU A 50 9.69 4.80 -1.78
N ALA A 51 9.39 4.99 -0.50
CA ALA A 51 10.30 5.65 0.44
C ALA A 51 11.73 5.11 0.26
N GLY A 52 12.70 6.02 0.10
CA GLY A 52 14.08 5.65 -0.25
C GLY A 52 14.73 4.62 0.68
N ARG A 53 14.28 4.54 1.95
CA ARG A 53 14.74 3.55 2.93
C ARG A 53 14.36 2.10 2.56
N LEU A 54 13.21 1.87 1.92
CA LEU A 54 12.81 0.55 1.39
C LEU A 54 13.67 0.19 0.18
N ARG A 55 13.93 1.17 -0.69
CA ARG A 55 14.75 1.01 -1.90
C ARG A 55 16.21 0.67 -1.60
N PHE A 56 16.72 1.14 -0.47
CA PHE A 56 18.11 0.92 -0.04
C PHE A 56 18.30 -0.42 0.70
N ASN A 57 17.24 -0.97 1.32
CA ASN A 57 17.28 -2.26 2.01
C ASN A 57 16.77 -3.43 1.15
N ALA A 58 16.15 -3.14 -0.01
CA ALA A 58 15.72 -4.17 -0.95
C ALA A 58 16.94 -4.86 -1.59
N VAL A 59 17.11 -6.15 -1.29
CA VAL A 59 18.18 -7.00 -1.84
C VAL A 59 17.69 -7.72 -3.10
N GLY A 60 16.37 -7.96 -3.20
CA GLY A 60 15.76 -8.65 -4.33
C GLY A 60 14.39 -8.11 -4.72
N ARG A 61 13.80 -8.71 -5.77
CA ARG A 61 12.48 -8.30 -6.27
C ARG A 61 11.35 -8.60 -5.28
N GLU A 62 11.58 -9.56 -4.39
CA GLU A 62 10.63 -9.96 -3.34
C GLU A 62 10.46 -8.92 -2.23
N ASP A 63 11.37 -7.94 -2.11
CA ASP A 63 11.30 -6.87 -1.12
C ASP A 63 10.44 -5.68 -1.58
N PHE A 64 9.97 -5.71 -2.83
CA PHE A 64 9.06 -4.70 -3.36
C PHE A 64 7.60 -5.08 -3.10
N PRO A 65 6.70 -4.09 -2.87
CA PRO A 65 5.29 -4.37 -2.71
C PRO A 65 4.75 -5.08 -3.97
N ALA A 66 4.37 -6.34 -3.81
CA ALA A 66 3.78 -7.13 -4.88
C ALA A 66 2.32 -6.72 -5.12
N VAL A 67 1.92 -6.62 -6.39
CA VAL A 67 0.52 -6.46 -6.76
C VAL A 67 -0.18 -7.78 -6.47
N ALA A 68 -1.06 -7.80 -5.47
CA ALA A 68 -1.93 -8.96 -5.23
C ALA A 68 -2.92 -9.08 -6.40
N GLN A 69 -2.72 -10.11 -7.22
CA GLN A 69 -3.68 -10.56 -8.25
C GLN A 69 -5.02 -10.96 -7.62
#